data_AF-A0A132EKJ2-F1
#
_entry.id   AF-A0A132EKJ2-F1
#
_cell.length_a   1.000
_cell.length_b   1.000
_cell.length_c   1.000
_cell.angle_alpha   90.00
_cell.angle_beta   90.00
_cell.angle_gamma   90.00
#
_symmetry.space_group_name_H-M   'P 1'
#
loop_
_entity.id
_entity.type
_entity.pdbx_description
1 polymer ?
#
loop_
_entity_poly.entity_id
_entity_poly.type
_entity_poly.pdbx_seq_one_letter_code
_entity_poly.pdbx_strand_id
1 'polypeptide(L)'
;MQTKPELELADAEHMLAAARAEADRHGWRVSIAIVDDGGHLLAFARLDGASPASASIAQDKARAAALGRRETKAYEDMINGGRTAFLSAPLTGLLEGGVPVTVGGRIAGAIGVSGVKSEQDAQIARAGTQSVAA
;
A
#
# COMPACT_ATOMS: atom_id res chain seq x y z
N MET A 1 18.92 5.28 -23.27
CA MET A 1 18.65 4.87 -21.87
C MET A 1 17.21 5.23 -21.55
N GLN A 2 16.45 4.35 -20.90
CA GLN A 2 15.10 4.68 -20.44
C GLN A 2 15.16 5.31 -19.04
N THR A 3 14.26 6.25 -18.75
CA THR A 3 14.11 6.87 -17.42
C THR A 3 12.75 6.49 -16.82
N LYS A 4 12.67 6.45 -15.48
CA LYS A 4 11.44 6.21 -14.71
C LYS A 4 11.37 7.19 -13.53
N PRO A 5 10.16 7.56 -13.06
CA PRO A 5 10.01 8.22 -11.78
C PRO A 5 10.35 7.24 -10.65
N GLU A 6 10.89 7.78 -9.56
CA GLU A 6 11.24 7.05 -8.34
C GLU A 6 10.83 7.93 -7.15
N LEU A 7 10.33 7.31 -6.08
CA LEU A 7 10.01 8.03 -4.86
C LEU A 7 11.29 8.44 -4.14
N GLU A 8 11.40 9.71 -3.77
CA GLU A 8 12.38 10.13 -2.78
C GLU A 8 11.90 9.79 -1.37
N LEU A 9 12.82 9.79 -0.40
CA LEU A 9 12.44 9.60 1.01
C LEU A 9 11.43 10.67 1.47
N ALA A 10 11.59 11.91 1.02
CA ALA A 10 10.68 13.00 1.34
C ALA A 10 9.24 12.73 0.85
N ASP A 11 9.08 12.11 -0.32
CA ASP A 11 7.77 11.70 -0.83
C ASP A 11 7.16 10.62 0.07
N ALA A 12 7.95 9.61 0.45
CA ALA A 12 7.50 8.53 1.31
C ALA A 12 7.09 9.02 2.72
N GLU A 13 7.83 9.98 3.28
CA GLU A 13 7.50 10.62 4.55
C GLU A 13 6.22 11.46 4.45
N HIS A 14 6.04 12.19 3.34
CA HIS A 14 4.83 12.97 3.09
C HIS A 14 3.59 12.08 2.95
N MET A 15 3.70 11.00 2.19
CA MET A 15 2.65 9.98 2.04
C MET A 15 2.29 9.33 3.39
N LEU A 16 3.31 8.98 4.19
CA LEU A 16 3.11 8.40 5.51
C LEU A 16 2.37 9.37 6.44
N ALA A 17 2.72 10.65 6.42
CA ALA A 17 2.06 11.68 7.20
C ALA A 17 0.59 11.87 6.79
N ALA A 18 0.30 11.92 5.49
CA ALA A 18 -1.06 12.04 4.97
C ALA A 18 -1.94 10.83 5.32
N ALA A 19 -1.41 9.62 5.14
CA ALA A 19 -2.10 8.39 5.52
C ALA A 19 -2.34 8.33 7.05
N ARG A 20 -1.34 8.70 7.86
CA ARG A 20 -1.49 8.78 9.32
C ARG A 20 -2.55 9.79 9.73
N ALA A 21 -2.59 10.96 9.10
CA ALA A 21 -3.61 11.97 9.39
C ALA A 21 -5.03 11.46 9.11
N GLU A 22 -5.21 10.69 8.04
CA GLU A 22 -6.51 10.08 7.73
C GLU A 22 -6.91 9.00 8.75
N ALA A 23 -5.96 8.16 9.17
CA ALA A 23 -6.20 7.18 10.23
C ALA A 23 -6.56 7.85 11.57
N ASP A 24 -5.82 8.89 11.96
CA ASP A 24 -6.05 9.67 13.18
C ASP A 24 -7.43 10.34 13.17
N ARG A 25 -7.85 10.92 12.04
CA ARG A 25 -9.16 11.55 11.86
C ARG A 25 -10.34 10.60 12.16
N HIS A 26 -10.14 9.31 11.92
CA HIS A 26 -11.13 8.27 12.15
C HIS A 26 -10.91 7.46 13.44
N GLY A 27 -9.83 7.72 14.19
CA GLY A 27 -9.44 6.93 15.35
C GLY A 27 -9.01 5.50 15.03
N TRP A 28 -8.57 5.24 13.80
CA TRP A 28 -8.16 3.92 13.34
C TRP A 28 -6.71 3.61 13.71
N ARG A 29 -6.47 2.40 14.23
CA ARG A 29 -5.13 1.95 14.66
C ARG A 29 -4.58 0.97 13.63
N VAL A 30 -3.71 1.46 12.76
CA VAL A 30 -3.20 0.73 11.60
C VAL A 30 -1.67 0.70 11.54
N SER A 31 -1.13 -0.22 10.75
CA SER A 31 0.22 -0.14 10.19
C SER A 31 0.15 0.41 8.77
N ILE A 32 1.11 1.26 8.41
CA ILE A 32 1.22 1.92 7.12
C ILE A 32 2.65 1.68 6.61
N ALA A 33 2.78 1.15 5.41
CA ALA A 33 4.06 0.85 4.76
C ALA A 33 4.12 1.52 3.38
N ILE A 34 5.23 2.19 3.07
CA ILE A 34 5.50 2.79 1.77
C ILE A 34 6.72 2.07 1.19
N VAL A 35 6.62 1.66 -0.07
CA VAL A 35 7.67 0.93 -0.80
C VAL A 35 8.00 1.59 -2.12
N ASP A 36 9.21 1.37 -2.63
CA ASP A 36 9.61 1.71 -4.00
C ASP A 36 8.91 0.81 -5.05
N ASP A 37 9.18 1.04 -6.34
CA ASP A 37 8.59 0.24 -7.43
C ASP A 37 9.11 -1.21 -7.51
N GLY A 38 10.18 -1.54 -6.77
CA GLY A 38 10.69 -2.89 -6.52
C GLY A 38 10.06 -3.57 -5.30
N GLY A 39 9.21 -2.86 -4.56
CA GLY A 39 8.56 -3.35 -3.35
C GLY A 39 9.50 -3.41 -2.14
N HIS A 40 10.54 -2.58 -2.10
CA HIS A 40 11.42 -2.41 -0.95
C HIS A 40 10.95 -1.26 -0.06
N LEU A 41 11.00 -1.46 1.25
CA LEU A 41 10.48 -0.52 2.24
C LEU A 41 11.27 0.78 2.27
N LEU A 42 10.56 1.91 2.11
CA LEU A 42 11.09 3.26 2.22
C LEU A 42 10.70 3.92 3.54
N ALA A 43 9.43 3.79 3.94
CA ALA A 43 8.91 4.35 5.18
C ALA A 43 7.86 3.43 5.81
N PHE A 44 7.77 3.43 7.14
CA PHE A 44 6.85 2.57 7.88
C PHE A 44 6.45 3.19 9.21
N ALA A 45 5.17 3.08 9.57
CA ALA A 45 4.70 3.33 10.92
C ALA A 45 3.65 2.31 11.32
N ARG A 46 3.81 1.74 12.53
CA ARG A 46 2.73 1.03 13.22
C ARG A 46 2.19 1.92 14.32
N LEU A 47 0.95 2.37 14.18
CA LEU A 47 0.34 3.27 15.15
C LEU A 47 0.09 2.55 16.48
N ASP A 48 0.07 3.32 17.56
CA ASP A 48 -0.21 2.79 18.89
C ASP A 48 -1.58 2.10 18.92
N GLY A 49 -1.62 0.90 19.51
CA GLY A 49 -2.82 0.07 19.55
C GLY A 49 -3.12 -0.71 18.26
N ALA A 50 -2.34 -0.56 17.20
CA ALA A 50 -2.48 -1.40 16.01
C ALA A 50 -2.04 -2.85 16.29
N SER A 51 -2.78 -3.82 15.74
CA SER A 51 -2.48 -5.25 15.86
C SER A 51 -1.02 -5.56 15.47
N PRO A 52 -0.25 -6.36 16.22
CA PRO A 52 1.11 -6.74 15.85
C PRO A 52 1.20 -7.36 14.45
N ALA A 53 0.22 -8.18 14.06
CA ALA A 53 0.18 -8.84 12.76
C ALA A 53 0.04 -7.85 11.59
N SER A 54 -0.54 -6.66 11.83
CA SER A 54 -0.71 -5.65 10.78
C SER A 54 0.61 -5.14 10.21
N ALA A 55 1.72 -5.25 10.96
CA ALA A 55 3.02 -4.75 10.55
C ALA A 55 3.52 -5.43 9.25
N SER A 56 3.49 -6.77 9.21
CA SER A 56 3.90 -7.52 8.03
C SER A 56 2.84 -7.48 6.94
N ILE A 57 1.55 -7.52 7.31
CA ILE A 57 0.46 -7.47 6.33
C ILE A 57 0.47 -6.17 5.54
N ALA A 58 0.70 -5.03 6.19
CA ALA A 58 0.81 -3.73 5.50
C ALA A 58 1.98 -3.71 4.50
N GLN A 59 3.14 -4.24 4.89
CA GLN A 59 4.31 -4.34 4.02
C GLN A 59 4.06 -5.26 2.82
N ASP A 60 3.45 -6.42 3.03
CA ASP A 60 3.11 -7.36 1.96
C ASP A 60 2.09 -6.76 0.99
N LYS A 61 1.06 -6.06 1.49
CA LYS A 61 0.09 -5.34 0.65
C LYS A 61 0.75 -4.26 -0.21
N ALA A 62 1.66 -3.47 0.37
CA ALA A 62 2.41 -2.44 -0.36
C ALA A 62 3.27 -3.08 -1.46
N ARG A 63 4.04 -4.11 -1.10
CA ARG A 63 4.90 -4.87 -2.03
C ARG A 63 4.08 -5.48 -3.17
N ALA A 64 2.92 -6.05 -2.87
CA ALA A 64 2.03 -6.62 -3.87
C ALA A 64 1.50 -5.57 -4.85
N ALA A 65 1.13 -4.40 -4.35
CA ALA A 65 0.66 -3.30 -5.19
C ALA A 65 1.75 -2.75 -6.11
N ALA A 66 2.99 -2.62 -5.61
CA ALA A 66 4.14 -2.16 -6.40
C ALA A 66 4.49 -3.15 -7.52
N LEU A 67 4.77 -4.41 -7.16
CA LEU A 67 5.18 -5.46 -8.11
C LEU A 67 4.05 -5.82 -9.08
N GLY A 68 2.82 -5.82 -8.57
CA GLY A 68 1.61 -6.13 -9.32
C GLY A 68 1.09 -5.00 -10.20
N ARG A 69 1.58 -3.77 -9.96
CA ARG A 69 1.19 -2.53 -10.65
C ARG A 69 -0.32 -2.31 -10.66
N ARG A 70 -1.00 -2.67 -9.57
CA ARG A 70 -2.44 -2.51 -9.37
C ARG A 70 -2.77 -2.56 -7.89
N GLU A 71 -3.96 -2.10 -7.53
CA GLU A 71 -4.45 -2.22 -6.16
C GLU A 71 -4.63 -3.69 -5.76
N THR A 72 -4.37 -4.00 -4.49
CA THR A 72 -4.54 -5.37 -3.98
C THR A 72 -5.99 -5.82 -4.00
N LYS A 73 -6.94 -4.88 -3.98
CA LYS A 73 -8.37 -5.15 -4.21
C LYS A 73 -8.62 -5.98 -5.48
N ALA A 74 -7.94 -5.65 -6.58
CA ALA A 74 -8.12 -6.37 -7.83
C ALA A 74 -7.65 -7.83 -7.75
N TYR A 75 -6.67 -8.13 -6.88
CA TYR A 75 -6.25 -9.51 -6.62
C TYR A 75 -7.24 -10.25 -5.75
N GLU A 76 -7.71 -9.62 -4.67
CA GLU A 76 -8.73 -10.17 -3.79
C GLU A 76 -10.01 -10.51 -4.56
N ASP A 77 -10.55 -9.55 -5.32
CA ASP A 77 -11.77 -9.74 -6.12
C ASP A 77 -11.59 -10.87 -7.16
N MET A 78 -10.43 -10.96 -7.80
CA MET A 78 -10.12 -12.01 -8.78
C MET A 78 -10.04 -13.40 -8.15
N ILE A 79 -9.41 -13.53 -6.98
CA ILE A 79 -9.30 -14.80 -6.25
C ILE A 79 -10.68 -15.23 -5.76
N ASN A 80 -11.41 -14.32 -5.12
CA ASN A 80 -12.76 -14.56 -4.62
C ASN A 80 -13.77 -14.83 -5.75
N GLY A 81 -13.52 -14.28 -6.95
CA GLY A 81 -14.24 -14.56 -8.19
C GLY A 81 -13.92 -15.91 -8.85
N GLY A 82 -13.16 -16.78 -8.19
CA GLY A 82 -12.93 -18.17 -8.61
C GLY A 82 -11.59 -18.44 -9.28
N ARG A 83 -10.71 -17.44 -9.46
CA ARG A 83 -9.34 -17.65 -9.95
C ARG A 83 -8.38 -18.06 -8.82
N THR A 84 -8.79 -19.01 -7.98
CA THR A 84 -8.05 -19.46 -6.79
C THR A 84 -6.64 -19.95 -7.09
N ALA A 85 -6.39 -20.45 -8.31
CA ALA A 85 -5.05 -20.83 -8.77
C ALA A 85 -4.02 -19.69 -8.67
N PHE A 86 -4.45 -18.42 -8.66
CA PHE A 86 -3.55 -17.27 -8.49
C PHE A 86 -2.87 -17.23 -7.11
N LEU A 87 -3.37 -17.94 -6.10
CA LEU A 87 -2.68 -18.10 -4.81
C LEU A 87 -1.31 -18.81 -4.94
N SER A 88 -1.04 -19.48 -6.07
CA SER A 88 0.28 -20.07 -6.37
C SER A 88 1.25 -19.09 -7.04
N ALA A 89 0.81 -17.88 -7.40
CA ALA A 89 1.69 -16.85 -7.90
C ALA A 89 2.68 -16.40 -6.80
N PRO A 90 3.91 -15.99 -7.14
CA PRO A 90 4.92 -15.55 -6.17
C PRO A 90 4.63 -14.11 -5.67
N LEU A 91 3.40 -13.87 -5.19
CA LEU A 91 2.92 -12.59 -4.67
C LEU A 91 2.07 -12.85 -3.41
N THR A 92 2.44 -12.22 -2.30
CA THR A 92 1.75 -12.32 -1.00
C THR A 92 0.95 -11.05 -0.72
N GLY A 93 0.20 -10.98 0.40
CA GLY A 93 -0.46 -9.73 0.80
C GLY A 93 -1.59 -9.26 -0.11
N LEU A 94 -2.36 -10.20 -0.69
CA LEU A 94 -3.34 -9.91 -1.74
C LEU A 94 -4.68 -9.33 -1.26
N LEU A 95 -4.83 -9.08 0.05
CA LEU A 95 -6.02 -8.47 0.62
C LEU A 95 -6.05 -6.96 0.32
N GLU A 96 -7.24 -6.38 0.11
CA GLU A 96 -7.44 -4.96 -0.14
C GLU A 96 -6.78 -4.08 0.94
N GLY A 97 -6.15 -2.98 0.50
CA GLY A 97 -5.40 -2.05 1.34
C GLY A 97 -4.01 -1.67 0.80
N GLY A 98 -3.56 -2.28 -0.30
CA GLY A 98 -2.38 -1.87 -1.06
C GLY A 98 -2.78 -1.06 -2.30
N VAL A 99 -2.17 0.11 -2.48
CA VAL A 99 -2.46 1.06 -3.57
C VAL A 99 -1.14 1.52 -4.21
N PRO A 100 -0.98 1.38 -5.54
CA PRO A 100 0.23 1.82 -6.22
C PRO A 100 0.26 3.35 -6.38
N VAL A 101 1.45 3.94 -6.30
CA VAL A 101 1.70 5.35 -6.62
C VAL A 101 2.07 5.45 -8.09
N THR A 102 1.29 6.24 -8.84
CA THR A 102 1.50 6.42 -10.28
C THR A 102 1.89 7.87 -10.57
N VAL A 103 3.05 8.07 -11.19
CA VAL A 103 3.59 9.38 -11.60
C VAL A 103 3.83 9.33 -13.11
N GLY A 104 3.24 10.26 -13.88
CA GLY A 104 3.35 10.25 -15.35
C GLY A 104 2.97 8.91 -16.00
N GLY A 105 1.97 8.20 -15.46
CA GLY A 105 1.51 6.90 -15.96
C GLY A 105 2.45 5.71 -15.66
N ARG A 106 3.49 5.90 -14.84
CA ARG A 106 4.42 4.85 -14.39
C ARG A 106 4.31 4.65 -12.88
N ILE A 107 4.49 3.41 -12.42
CA ILE A 107 4.52 3.10 -10.99
C ILE A 107 5.86 3.57 -10.41
N ALA A 108 5.81 4.49 -9.46
CA ALA A 108 6.98 4.99 -8.72
C ALA A 108 7.18 4.24 -7.39
N GLY A 109 6.12 3.61 -6.88
CA GLY A 109 6.11 2.84 -5.64
C GLY A 109 4.70 2.42 -5.25
N ALA A 110 4.48 2.11 -3.98
CA ALA A 110 3.16 1.81 -3.45
C ALA A 110 3.05 2.08 -1.95
N ILE A 111 1.82 2.16 -1.47
CA ILE A 111 1.48 2.22 -0.05
C ILE A 111 0.59 1.03 0.31
N GLY A 112 0.79 0.46 1.48
CA GLY A 112 -0.02 -0.63 2.03
C GLY A 112 -0.43 -0.33 3.46
N VAL A 113 -1.70 -0.59 3.78
CA VAL A 113 -2.28 -0.34 5.09
C VAL A 113 -2.94 -1.61 5.62
N SER A 114 -2.79 -1.84 6.92
CA SER A 114 -3.46 -2.93 7.62
C SER A 114 -3.83 -2.55 9.04
N GLY A 115 -5.04 -2.92 9.47
CA GLY A 115 -5.43 -2.89 10.89
C GLY A 115 -6.91 -2.72 11.12
N VAL A 116 -7.66 -2.32 10.09
CA VAL A 116 -9.11 -2.12 10.15
C VAL A 116 -9.80 -2.89 9.00
N LYS A 117 -11.04 -2.53 8.65
CA LYS A 117 -11.72 -3.17 7.51
C LYS A 117 -10.99 -2.85 6.22
N SER A 118 -11.03 -3.76 5.24
CA SER A 118 -10.25 -3.64 4.01
C SER A 118 -10.50 -2.33 3.26
N GLU A 119 -11.75 -1.87 3.19
CA GLU A 119 -12.09 -0.61 2.52
C GLU A 119 -11.53 0.62 3.27
N GLN A 120 -11.41 0.53 4.59
CA GLN A 120 -10.84 1.59 5.44
C GLN A 120 -9.30 1.61 5.33
N ASP A 121 -8.67 0.43 5.26
CA ASP A 121 -7.24 0.31 4.93
C ASP A 121 -6.98 0.97 3.56
N ALA A 122 -7.80 0.66 2.55
CA ALA A 122 -7.67 1.24 1.21
C ALA A 122 -7.93 2.75 1.19
N GLN A 123 -8.88 3.26 1.99
CA GLN A 123 -9.12 4.69 2.14
C GLN A 123 -7.88 5.42 2.67
N ILE A 124 -7.26 4.90 3.74
CA ILE A 124 -6.02 5.46 4.30
C ILE A 124 -4.88 5.41 3.27
N ALA A 125 -4.75 4.29 2.56
CA ALA A 125 -3.74 4.12 1.51
C ALA A 125 -3.91 5.17 0.39
N ARG A 126 -5.14 5.39 -0.08
CA ARG A 126 -5.46 6.41 -1.10
C ARG A 126 -5.13 7.82 -0.63
N ALA A 127 -5.43 8.15 0.63
CA ALA A 127 -5.07 9.45 1.21
C ALA A 127 -3.56 9.69 1.16
N GLY A 128 -2.75 8.66 1.43
CA GLY A 128 -1.30 8.70 1.23
C GLY A 128 -0.91 8.93 -0.24
N THR A 129 -1.42 8.12 -1.17
CA THR A 129 -1.04 8.26 -2.60
C THR A 129 -1.45 9.60 -3.22
N GLN A 130 -2.58 10.17 -2.79
CA GLN A 130 -3.08 11.45 -3.33
C GLN A 130 -2.30 12.67 -2.84
N SER A 131 -1.46 12.50 -1.81
CA SER A 131 -0.63 13.58 -1.27
C SER A 131 0.60 13.91 -2.13
N VAL A 132 1.01 12.98 -3.00
CA VAL A 132 2.09 13.18 -3.96
C VAL A 132 1.48 13.41 -5.35
N ALA A 133 1.85 14.53 -5.99
CA ALA A 133 1.29 14.94 -7.28
C ALA A 133 1.73 13.99 -8.42
N ALA A 134 0.83 13.76 -9.37
CA ALA A 134 1.01 12.88 -10.53
C ALA A 134 1.92 13.47 -11.62
#